data_AF-R6FG15-F1
#
_entry.id   AF-R6FG15-F1
#
_cell.length_a   1.000
_cell.length_b   1.000
_cell.length_c   1.000
_cell.angle_alpha   90.00
_cell.angle_beta   90.00
_cell.angle_gamma   90.00
#
_symmetry.space_group_name_H-M   'P 1'
#
loop_
_entity.id
_entity.type
_entity.pdbx_description
1 polymer ?
#
loop_
_entity_poly.entity_id
_entity_poly.type
_entity_poly.pdbx_seq_one_letter_code
_entity_poly.pdbx_strand_id
1 'polypeptide(L)'
;MFVLIIIALMLGGVGTGYLLRRCNTRPVGRIITILIWLLLFLLGTEVGGNPDIINGLGTLGVEALLITLFAVLGSCLAAWGLWNYICRKGGNAKS
;
A
#
# COMPACT_ATOMS: atom_id res chain seq x y z
N MET A 1 7.41 9.63 -23.20
CA MET A 1 7.58 10.97 -22.57
C MET A 1 7.06 10.98 -21.13
N PHE A 2 5.82 10.55 -20.87
CA PHE A 2 5.23 10.49 -19.51
C PHE A 2 6.01 9.61 -18.51
N VAL A 3 6.48 8.44 -18.94
CA VAL A 3 7.23 7.50 -18.08
C VAL A 3 8.52 8.11 -17.53
N LEU A 4 9.23 8.92 -18.33
CA LEU A 4 10.45 9.59 -17.89
C LEU A 4 10.14 10.68 -16.84
N ILE A 5 9.00 11.35 -16.96
CA ILE A 5 8.53 12.33 -15.97
C ILE A 5 8.22 11.61 -14.66
N ILE A 6 7.54 10.46 -14.68
CA ILE A 6 7.25 9.66 -13.48
C ILE A 6 8.55 9.19 -12.81
N ILE A 7 9.51 8.67 -13.59
CA ILE A 7 10.80 8.21 -13.05
C ILE A 7 11.59 9.38 -12.46
N ALA A 8 11.64 10.53 -13.14
CA ALA A 8 12.29 11.74 -12.63
C ALA A 8 11.60 12.27 -11.37
N LEU A 9 10.27 12.20 -11.30
CA LEU A 9 9.48 12.58 -10.12
C LEU A 9 9.73 11.64 -8.94
N MET A 10 9.84 10.33 -9.18
CA MET A 10 10.18 9.33 -8.16
C MET A 10 11.59 9.56 -7.61
N LEU A 11 12.58 9.78 -8.49
CA LEU A 11 13.96 10.08 -8.09
C LEU A 11 14.05 11.43 -7.34
N GLY A 12 13.33 12.44 -7.83
CA GLY A 12 13.24 13.75 -7.20
C GLY A 12 12.58 13.67 -5.82
N GLY A 13 11.48 12.93 -5.68
CA GLY A 13 10.78 12.73 -4.41
C GLY A 13 11.65 12.06 -3.35
N VAL A 14 12.44 11.04 -3.73
CA VAL A 14 13.40 10.41 -2.84
C VAL A 14 14.51 11.38 -2.45
N GLY A 15 15.04 12.17 -3.40
CA GLY A 15 16.06 13.18 -3.13
C GLY A 15 15.58 14.29 -2.17
N THR A 16 14.40 14.84 -2.41
CA THR A 16 13.76 15.84 -1.55
C THR A 16 13.44 15.26 -0.17
N GLY A 17 12.93 14.02 -0.10
CA GLY A 17 12.69 13.32 1.16
C GLY A 17 13.97 13.05 1.96
N TYR A 18 15.09 12.78 1.28
CA TYR A 18 16.40 12.60 1.92
C TYR A 18 16.99 13.92 2.42
N LEU A 19 16.81 15.02 1.69
CA LEU A 19 17.28 16.35 2.11
C LEU A 19 16.48 16.88 3.31
N LEU A 20 15.17 16.64 3.36
CA LEU A 20 14.31 16.97 4.51
C LEU A 20 14.59 16.10 5.75
N ARG A 21 15.35 14.99 5.62
CA ARG A 21 15.72 14.12 6.75
C ARG A 21 16.73 14.76 7.72
N ARG A 22 17.42 15.84 7.32
CA ARG A 22 18.37 16.56 8.18
C ARG A 22 17.73 17.45 9.25
N CYS A 23 16.43 17.74 9.16
CA CYS A 23 15.71 18.55 10.16
C CYS A 23 15.00 17.63 11.17
N ASN A 24 15.58 17.52 12.37
CA ASN A 24 15.02 16.97 13.62
C ASN A 24 13.60 16.36 13.52
N THR A 25 13.54 15.04 13.34
CA THR A 25 12.35 14.25 12.97
C THR A 25 11.37 13.98 14.12
N ARG A 26 10.89 15.03 14.79
CA ARG A 26 9.81 14.89 15.80
C ARG A 26 8.39 15.19 15.27
N PRO A 27 8.16 16.10 14.29
CA PRO A 27 6.81 16.38 13.81
C PRO A 27 6.45 15.81 12.42
N VAL A 28 7.42 15.33 11.63
CA VAL A 28 7.15 14.90 10.23
C VAL A 28 6.15 13.75 10.15
N GLY A 29 6.30 12.74 11.01
CA GLY A 29 5.34 11.62 11.09
C GLY A 29 3.94 12.10 11.46
N ARG A 30 3.82 13.06 12.39
CA ARG A 30 2.53 13.62 12.81
C ARG A 30 1.87 14.44 11.69
N ILE A 31 2.64 15.21 10.92
CA ILE A 31 2.14 15.95 9.75
C ILE A 31 1.63 14.98 8.69
N ILE A 32 2.38 13.92 8.38
CA ILE A 32 1.96 12.89 7.41
C ILE A 32 0.68 12.20 7.89
N THR A 33 0.58 11.82 9.17
CA THR A 33 -0.65 11.21 9.71
C THR A 33 -1.85 12.15 9.58
N ILE A 34 -1.70 13.44 9.91
CA ILE A 34 -2.78 14.43 9.75
C ILE A 34 -3.17 14.58 8.27
N LEU A 35 -2.18 14.61 7.37
CA LEU A 35 -2.42 14.73 5.92
C LEU A 35 -3.12 13.49 5.35
N ILE A 36 -2.73 12.28 5.79
CA ILE A 36 -3.41 11.03 5.43
C ILE A 36 -4.84 11.05 5.95
N TRP A 37 -5.07 11.50 7.18
CA TRP A 37 -6.40 11.59 7.76
C TRP A 37 -7.29 12.57 6.99
N LEU A 38 -6.74 13.73 6.62
CA LEU A 38 -7.41 14.72 5.77
C LEU A 38 -7.71 14.15 4.38
N LEU A 39 -6.76 13.45 3.77
CA LEU A 39 -6.91 12.86 2.44
C LEU A 39 -7.95 11.74 2.44
N LEU A 40 -7.94 10.87 3.45
CA LEU A 40 -8.95 9.83 3.66
C LEU A 40 -10.33 10.44 3.88
N PHE A 41 -10.40 11.55 4.62
CA PHE A 41 -11.64 12.27 4.84
C PHE A 41 -12.18 12.86 3.53
N LEU A 42 -11.34 13.59 2.78
CA LEU A 42 -11.70 14.13 1.46
C LEU A 42 -12.14 13.02 0.52
N LEU A 43 -11.34 11.95 0.40
CA LEU A 43 -11.65 10.81 -0.45
C LEU A 43 -12.99 10.17 -0.06
N GLY A 44 -13.22 9.96 1.24
CA GLY A 44 -14.47 9.43 1.79
C GLY A 44 -15.68 10.32 1.47
N THR A 45 -15.52 11.64 1.53
CA THR A 45 -16.58 12.59 1.15
C THR A 45 -16.83 12.65 -0.35
N GLU A 46 -15.78 12.59 -1.17
CA GLU A 46 -15.89 12.62 -2.63
C GLU A 46 -16.54 11.35 -3.19
N VAL A 47 -16.23 10.18 -2.62
CA VAL A 47 -16.84 8.91 -3.03
C VAL A 47 -18.23 8.69 -2.41
N GLY A 48 -18.50 9.27 -1.23
CA GLY A 48 -19.77 9.13 -0.51
C GLY A 48 -20.86 10.11 -0.94
N GLY A 49 -20.53 11.21 -1.61
CA GLY A 49 -21.49 12.23 -2.04
C GLY A 49 -22.19 11.96 -3.38
N ASN A 50 -21.81 10.91 -4.11
CA ASN A 50 -22.27 10.69 -5.47
C ASN A 50 -23.10 9.39 -5.59
N PRO A 51 -24.42 9.47 -5.86
CA PRO A 51 -25.31 8.30 -5.87
C PRO A 51 -24.94 7.26 -6.94
N ASP A 52 -24.31 7.68 -8.03
CA ASP A 52 -23.75 6.77 -9.06
C ASP A 52 -22.55 5.99 -8.53
N ILE A 53 -21.71 6.62 -7.71
CA ILE A 53 -20.55 5.97 -7.08
C ILE A 53 -20.99 5.08 -5.92
N ILE A 54 -22.08 5.37 -5.21
CA ILE A 54 -22.60 4.47 -4.15
C ILE A 54 -23.18 3.17 -4.73
N ASN A 55 -23.93 3.24 -5.82
CA ASN A 55 -24.41 2.03 -6.52
C ASN A 55 -23.25 1.27 -7.18
N GLY A 56 -22.27 1.99 -7.72
CA GLY A 56 -21.02 1.43 -8.23
C GLY A 56 -20.15 0.80 -7.14
N LEU A 57 -19.99 1.44 -5.99
CA LEU A 57 -19.23 0.98 -4.82
C LEU A 57 -19.84 -0.27 -4.19
N GLY A 58 -21.16 -0.43 -4.21
CA GLY A 58 -21.78 -1.68 -3.79
C GLY A 58 -21.28 -2.86 -4.62
N THR A 59 -21.31 -2.72 -5.95
CA THR A 59 -20.89 -3.79 -6.88
C THR A 59 -19.37 -3.94 -6.95
N LEU A 60 -18.65 -2.84 -7.20
CA LEU A 60 -17.18 -2.80 -7.27
C LEU A 60 -16.54 -3.11 -5.92
N GLY A 61 -17.17 -2.69 -4.82
CA GLY A 61 -16.68 -2.96 -3.47
C GLY A 61 -16.77 -4.44 -3.13
N VAL A 62 -17.88 -5.11 -3.46
CA VAL A 62 -18.00 -6.57 -3.26
C VAL A 62 -17.01 -7.33 -4.14
N GLU A 63 -16.86 -6.93 -5.40
CA GLU A 63 -15.88 -7.54 -6.32
C GLU A 63 -14.45 -7.34 -5.83
N ALA A 64 -14.08 -6.12 -5.43
CA ALA A 64 -12.76 -5.81 -4.88
C ALA A 64 -12.50 -6.52 -3.55
N LEU A 65 -13.51 -6.68 -2.69
CA LEU A 65 -13.40 -7.39 -1.42
C LEU A 65 -13.13 -8.88 -1.67
N LEU A 66 -13.87 -9.50 -2.58
CA LEU A 66 -13.61 -10.88 -3.03
C LEU A 66 -12.16 -11.01 -3.56
N ILE A 67 -11.75 -10.16 -4.50
CA ILE A 67 -10.38 -10.19 -5.07
C ILE A 67 -9.32 -10.03 -3.96
N THR A 68 -9.50 -9.08 -3.05
CA THR A 68 -8.56 -8.83 -1.95
C THR A 68 -8.50 -10.03 -1.00
N LEU A 69 -9.63 -10.65 -0.68
CA LEU A 69 -9.68 -11.82 0.18
C LEU A 69 -8.93 -13.00 -0.45
N PHE A 70 -9.18 -13.28 -1.73
CA PHE A 70 -8.43 -14.30 -2.46
C PHE A 70 -6.95 -13.98 -2.58
N ALA A 71 -6.59 -12.72 -2.85
CA ALA A 71 -5.20 -12.28 -2.94
C ALA A 71 -4.45 -12.41 -1.61
N VAL A 72 -5.07 -12.01 -0.50
CA VAL A 72 -4.50 -12.13 0.85
C VAL A 72 -4.35 -13.60 1.23
N LEU A 73 -5.39 -14.42 1.04
CA LEU A 73 -5.32 -15.85 1.31
C LEU A 73 -4.24 -16.53 0.45
N GLY A 74 -4.19 -16.22 -0.85
CA GLY A 74 -3.17 -16.73 -1.75
C GLY A 74 -1.75 -16.33 -1.34
N SER A 75 -1.56 -15.06 -0.95
CA SER A 75 -0.26 -14.56 -0.48
C SER A 75 0.16 -15.21 0.84
N CYS A 76 -0.75 -15.33 1.81
CA CYS A 76 -0.50 -16.04 3.07
C CYS A 76 -0.16 -17.51 2.86
N LEU A 77 -0.91 -18.21 2.00
CA LEU A 77 -0.66 -19.62 1.67
C LEU A 77 0.68 -19.81 0.94
N ALA A 78 1.01 -18.93 0.00
CA ALA A 78 2.28 -18.95 -0.70
C ALA A 78 3.47 -18.69 0.24
N ALA A 79 3.34 -17.70 1.13
CA ALA A 79 4.36 -17.41 2.15
C ALA A 79 4.54 -18.60 3.11
N TRP A 80 3.45 -19.23 3.54
CA TRP A 80 3.49 -20.42 4.39
C TRP A 80 4.08 -21.64 3.69
N GLY A 81 3.75 -21.86 2.41
CA GLY A 81 4.33 -22.92 1.58
C GLY A 81 5.84 -22.73 1.38
N LEU A 82 6.26 -21.49 1.10
CA LEU A 82 7.68 -21.13 0.98
C LEU A 82 8.41 -21.35 2.30
N TRP A 83 7.84 -20.92 3.43
CA TRP A 83 8.39 -21.15 4.76
C TRP A 83 8.59 -22.63 5.06
N ASN A 84 7.57 -23.46 4.80
CA ASN A 84 7.65 -24.91 5.01
C ASN A 84 8.67 -25.59 4.08
N TYR A 85 8.78 -25.15 2.82
CA TYR A 85 9.77 -25.68 1.88
C TYR A 85 11.20 -25.33 2.31
N ILE A 86 11.44 -24.07 2.72
CA ILE A 86 12.73 -23.62 3.24
C ILE A 86 13.08 -24.33 4.54
N CYS A 87 12.15 -24.48 5.50
CA CYS A 87 12.38 -25.20 6.74
C CYS A 87 12.67 -26.70 6.51
N ARG A 88 11.99 -27.36 5.56
CA ARG A 88 12.26 -28.77 5.20
C ARG A 88 13.63 -28.95 4.54
N LYS A 89 14.13 -27.96 3.79
CA LYS A 89 15.49 -27.98 3.21
C LYS A 89 16.58 -27.60 4.23
N GLY A 90 16.32 -26.61 5.09
CA GLY A 90 17.25 -26.19 6.16
C GLY A 90 17.34 -27.15 7.36
N GLY A 91 16.47 -28.16 7.43
CA GLY A 91 16.54 -29.28 8.37
C GLY A 91 17.54 -30.38 7.97
N ASN A 92 17.79 -30.57 6.67
CA ASN A 92 18.66 -31.64 6.13
C ASN A 92 20.10 -31.20 5.80
N ALA A 93 20.51 -30.00 6.23
CA ALA A 93 21.89 -29.51 6.09
C ALA A 93 22.68 -29.60 7.41
N LYS A 94 22.24 -30.45 8.34
CA LYS A 94 22.85 -30.61 9.67
C LYS A 94 22.80 -32.04 10.20
N SER A 95 22.83 -33.03 9.31
CA SER A 95 23.16 -34.40 9.67
C SER A 95 24.49 -34.80 9.07
#